data_AF-A0A8T5UGE5-F1
#
_entry.id   AF-A0A8T5UGE5-F1
#
_cell.length_a   1.000
_cell.length_b   1.000
_cell.length_c   1.000
_cell.angle_alpha   90.00
_cell.angle_beta   90.00
_cell.angle_gamma   90.00
#
_symmetry.space_group_name_H-M   'P 1'
#
loop_
_entity.id
_entity.type
_entity.pdbx_description
1 polymer ?
#
loop_
_entity_poly.entity_id
_entity_poly.type
_entity_poly.pdbx_seq_one_letter_code
_entity_poly.pdbx_strand_id
1 'polypeptide(L)'
;MRKLSPNRWNWSEKDNKWVFIESCKNGEYSYQYSIDPPKEFVDLTYKIKTLNEKMMLTTDPQENEKLFNEMMKISKRIQNMRKES
;
A
#
# COMPACT_ATOMS: atom_id res chain seq x y z
N MET A 1 -7.60 -20.22 -3.18
CA MET A 1 -6.48 -19.40 -2.65
C MET A 1 -6.15 -18.33 -3.69
N ARG A 2 -6.19 -17.08 -3.27
CA ARG A 2 -6.05 -15.88 -4.10
C ARG A 2 -4.56 -15.64 -4.44
N LYS A 3 -4.25 -15.18 -5.66
CA LYS A 3 -2.87 -15.13 -6.19
C LYS A 3 -2.18 -13.85 -5.75
N LEU A 4 -1.10 -13.96 -4.98
CA LEU A 4 -0.20 -12.85 -4.70
C LEU A 4 0.33 -12.28 -6.03
N SER A 5 0.38 -10.96 -6.14
CA SER A 5 0.78 -10.32 -7.40
C SER A 5 2.29 -10.10 -7.47
N PRO A 6 2.93 -10.38 -8.61
CA PRO A 6 4.36 -10.15 -8.80
C PRO A 6 4.68 -8.65 -8.87
N ASN A 7 5.96 -8.35 -8.62
CA ASN A 7 6.64 -7.06 -8.65
C ASN A 7 6.06 -6.02 -7.67
N ARG A 8 5.54 -6.49 -6.53
CA ARG A 8 5.09 -5.61 -5.43
C ARG A 8 5.10 -6.35 -4.09
N TRP A 9 5.04 -5.57 -3.01
CA TRP A 9 4.79 -6.09 -1.68
C TRP A 9 3.32 -6.50 -1.52
N ASN A 10 3.11 -7.68 -0.96
CA ASN A 10 1.82 -8.23 -0.59
C ASN A 10 1.85 -8.59 0.89
N TRP A 11 0.72 -8.45 1.58
CA TRP A 11 0.55 -9.01 2.92
C TRP A 11 0.01 -10.44 2.81
N SER A 12 0.73 -11.43 3.35
CA SER A 12 0.24 -12.80 3.50
C SER A 12 -0.43 -12.95 4.86
N GLU A 13 -1.76 -13.06 4.89
CA GLU A 13 -2.51 -13.32 6.13
C GLU A 13 -2.16 -14.70 6.70
N LYS A 14 -1.98 -15.70 5.82
CA LYS A 14 -1.62 -17.06 6.20
C LYS A 14 -0.29 -17.13 6.97
N ASP A 15 0.71 -16.41 6.49
CA ASP A 15 2.06 -16.46 7.06
C ASP A 15 2.32 -15.31 8.05
N ASN A 16 1.35 -14.40 8.20
CA ASN A 16 1.42 -13.17 8.99
C ASN A 16 2.68 -12.34 8.69
N LYS A 17 3.03 -12.24 7.40
CA LYS A 17 4.27 -11.64 6.90
C LYS A 17 4.05 -10.89 5.59
N TRP A 18 4.92 -9.93 5.33
CA TRP A 18 5.05 -9.28 4.04
C TRP A 18 5.81 -10.17 3.07
N VAL A 19 5.34 -10.25 1.82
CA VAL A 19 5.93 -11.05 0.75
C VAL A 19 6.10 -10.19 -0.50
N PHE A 20 7.34 -9.99 -0.94
CA PHE A 20 7.64 -9.46 -2.25
C PHE A 20 7.87 -10.62 -3.21
N ILE A 21 7.15 -10.61 -4.33
CA ILE A 21 7.32 -11.61 -5.38
C ILE A 21 7.98 -10.93 -6.56
N GLU A 22 9.16 -11.37 -6.95
CA GLU A 22 9.82 -10.87 -8.15
C GLU A 22 9.65 -11.89 -9.29
N SER A 23 9.20 -11.43 -10.45
CA SER A 23 9.17 -12.27 -11.65
C SER A 23 10.52 -12.22 -12.35
N CYS A 24 11.27 -13.32 -12.30
CA CYS A 24 12.55 -13.44 -12.99
C CYS A 24 12.34 -13.63 -14.51
N LYS A 25 13.32 -13.21 -15.32
CA LYS A 25 13.24 -13.29 -16.79
C LYS A 25 13.13 -14.72 -17.35
N ASN A 26 13.49 -15.73 -16.55
CA ASN A 26 13.39 -17.15 -16.88
C ASN A 26 12.00 -17.76 -16.57
N GLY A 27 11.04 -16.96 -16.09
CA GLY A 27 9.71 -17.44 -15.70
C GLY A 27 9.63 -17.99 -14.28
N GLU A 28 10.72 -17.95 -13.52
CA GLU A 28 10.72 -18.29 -12.09
C GLU A 28 10.27 -17.10 -11.22
N TYR A 29 9.79 -17.40 -10.02
CA TYR A 29 9.45 -16.40 -9.02
C TYR A 29 10.44 -16.47 -7.86
N SER A 30 10.99 -15.30 -7.48
CA SER A 30 11.72 -15.14 -6.22
C SER A 30 10.77 -14.57 -5.15
N TYR A 31 10.92 -15.02 -3.91
CA TYR A 31 10.07 -14.60 -2.79
C TYR A 31 10.95 -14.01 -1.70
N GLN A 32 10.67 -12.77 -1.30
CA GLN A 32 11.29 -12.13 -0.15
C GLN A 32 10.25 -11.95 0.95
N TYR A 33 10.57 -12.45 2.15
CA TYR A 33 9.68 -12.38 3.30
C TYR A 33 10.19 -11.34 4.29
N SER A 34 9.29 -10.55 4.87
CA SER A 34 9.60 -9.60 5.94
C SER A 34 8.52 -9.64 7.02
N ILE A 35 8.93 -9.58 8.28
CA ILE A 35 8.01 -9.36 9.41
C ILE A 35 7.67 -7.87 9.48
N ASP A 36 8.67 -7.02 9.25
CA ASP A 36 8.50 -5.58 9.27
C ASP A 36 7.79 -5.08 8.00
N PRO A 37 6.95 -4.04 8.12
CA PRO A 37 6.33 -3.40 6.97
C PRO A 37 7.37 -2.87 5.98
N PRO A 38 7.14 -3.02 4.67
CA PRO A 38 8.03 -2.46 3.68
C PRO A 38 7.99 -0.93 3.76
N LYS A 39 9.12 -0.30 3.45
CA LYS A 39 9.26 1.16 3.45
C LYS A 39 8.14 1.86 2.69
N GLU A 40 7.74 1.30 1.55
CA GLU A 40 6.62 1.83 0.76
C GLU A 40 5.30 1.90 1.56
N PHE A 41 4.97 0.85 2.33
CA PHE A 41 3.77 0.86 3.16
C PHE A 41 3.87 1.92 4.26
N VAL A 42 5.01 2.01 4.94
CA VAL A 42 5.26 3.02 5.98
C VAL A 42 5.09 4.42 5.41
N ASP A 43 5.74 4.72 4.27
CA ASP A 43 5.67 6.01 3.61
C ASP A 43 4.22 6.38 3.19
N LEU A 44 3.45 5.41 2.71
CA LEU A 44 2.05 5.63 2.35
C LEU A 44 1.18 5.92 3.58
N THR A 45 1.37 5.19 4.68
CA THR A 45 0.64 5.46 5.93
C THR A 45 0.97 6.83 6.51
N TYR A 46 2.24 7.25 6.44
CA TYR A 46 2.67 8.57 6.86
C TYR A 46 2.04 9.69 6.00
N LYS A 47 1.94 9.47 4.68
CA LYS A 47 1.26 10.39 3.78
C LYS A 47 -0.23 10.54 4.11
N ILE A 48 -0.94 9.45 4.41
CA ILE A 48 -2.34 9.52 4.85
C ILE A 48 -2.46 10.39 6.11
N LYS A 49 -1.59 10.17 7.11
CA LYS A 49 -1.59 10.97 8.33
C LYS A 49 -1.41 12.46 8.02
N THR A 50 -0.41 12.79 7.21
CA THR A 50 -0.14 14.17 6.79
C THR A 50 -1.32 14.80 6.04
N LEU A 51 -1.97 14.04 5.15
CA LEU A 51 -3.14 14.54 4.40
C LEU A 51 -4.34 14.79 5.32
N ASN A 52 -4.60 13.88 6.28
CA ASN A 52 -5.64 14.07 7.28
C ASN A 52 -5.40 15.34 8.12
N GLU A 53 -4.18 15.52 8.61
CA GLU A 53 -3.82 16.73 9.38
C GLU A 53 -4.05 18.01 8.57
N LYS A 54 -3.70 18.01 7.28
CA LYS A 54 -3.98 19.15 6.37
C LYS A 54 -5.48 19.37 6.21
N MET A 55 -6.25 18.31 5.94
CA MET A 55 -7.70 18.41 5.75
C MET A 55 -8.43 19.01 6.97
N MET A 56 -7.93 18.77 8.19
CA MET A 56 -8.50 19.35 9.42
C MET A 56 -8.28 20.87 9.52
N LEU A 57 -7.25 21.40 8.86
CA LEU A 57 -6.88 22.81 8.87
C LEU A 57 -7.37 23.56 7.62
N THR A 58 -7.71 22.84 6.55
CA THR A 58 -8.18 23.43 5.28
C THR A 58 -9.64 23.87 5.39
N THR A 59 -9.86 25.18 5.28
CA THR A 59 -11.19 25.79 5.26
C THR A 59 -11.80 25.89 3.86
N ASP A 60 -10.97 25.88 2.81
CA ASP A 60 -11.43 25.90 1.42
C ASP A 60 -12.00 24.52 1.03
N PRO A 61 -13.30 24.42 0.67
CA PRO A 61 -13.91 23.15 0.30
C PRO A 61 -13.26 22.50 -0.93
N GLN A 62 -12.79 23.29 -1.90
CA GLN A 62 -12.20 22.74 -3.12
C GLN A 62 -10.82 22.13 -2.86
N GLU A 63 -9.99 22.79 -2.06
CA GLU A 63 -8.73 22.24 -1.59
C GLU A 63 -8.95 21.00 -0.72
N ASN A 64 -9.94 21.00 0.16
CA ASN A 64 -10.28 19.86 1.00
C ASN A 64 -10.68 18.63 0.16
N GLU A 65 -11.49 18.83 -0.89
CA GLU A 65 -11.86 17.76 -1.84
C GLU A 65 -10.64 17.18 -2.58
N LYS A 66 -9.67 18.03 -2.98
CA LYS A 66 -8.43 17.55 -3.61
C LYS A 66 -7.61 16.68 -2.65
N LEU A 67 -7.46 17.11 -1.40
CA LEU A 67 -6.75 16.35 -0.36
C LEU A 67 -7.44 15.01 -0.09
N PHE A 68 -8.77 14.99 0.01
CA PHE A 68 -9.55 13.76 0.17
C PHE A 68 -9.32 12.80 -1.01
N ASN A 69 -9.38 13.30 -2.24
CA ASN A 69 -9.15 12.48 -3.44
C ASN A 69 -7.74 11.90 -3.48
N GLU A 70 -6.73 12.64 -3.05
CA GLU A 70 -5.35 12.14 -2.92
C GLU A 70 -5.25 11.05 -1.85
N MET A 71 -5.85 11.27 -0.69
CA MET A 71 -5.90 10.27 0.38
C MET A 71 -6.58 8.98 -0.09
N MET A 72 -7.69 9.08 -0.83
CA MET A 72 -8.39 7.91 -1.38
C MET A 72 -7.55 7.11 -2.36
N LYS A 73 -6.71 7.77 -3.17
CA LYS A 73 -5.76 7.07 -4.07
C LYS A 73 -4.73 6.28 -3.27
N ILE A 74 -4.20 6.85 -2.19
CA ILE A 74 -3.22 6.19 -1.31
C ILE A 74 -3.87 5.01 -0.57
N SER A 75 -5.07 5.21 -0.02
CA SER A 75 -5.84 4.14 0.64
C SER A 75 -6.09 2.95 -0.28
N LYS A 76 -6.44 3.19 -1.55
CA LYS A 76 -6.58 2.10 -2.55
C LYS A 76 -5.27 1.35 -2.79
N ARG A 77 -4.12 2.06 -2.82
CA ARG A 77 -2.80 1.42 -2.98
C ARG A 77 -2.47 0.51 -1.80
N ILE A 78 -2.69 0.99 -0.57
CA ILE A 78 -2.50 0.20 0.67
C ILE A 78 -3.43 -1.01 0.67
N GLN A 79 -4.71 -0.82 0.33
CA GLN A 79 -5.67 -1.92 0.23
C GLN A 79 -5.24 -2.94 -0.81
N ASN A 80 -4.66 -2.53 -1.94
CA ASN A 80 -4.17 -3.46 -2.96
C ASN A 80 -2.92 -4.26 -2.53
N MET A 81 -2.16 -3.78 -1.53
CA MET A 81 -1.09 -4.55 -0.91
C MET A 81 -1.63 -5.59 0.08
N ARG A 82 -2.78 -5.30 0.71
CA ARG A 82 -3.44 -6.19 1.67
C ARG A 82 -4.53 -7.07 1.06
N LYS A 83 -4.98 -6.78 -0.15
CA LYS A 83 -6.10 -7.47 -0.78
C LYS A 83 -5.70 -8.90 -1.06
N GLU A 84 -6.32 -9.81 -0.31
CA GLU A 84 -6.60 -11.14 -0.83
C GLU A 84 -7.54 -10.95 -2.03
N SER A 85 -7.09 -11.17 -3.28
CA SER A 85 -7.89 -11.00 -4.51
C SER A 85 -7.95 -12.22 -5.43
#